data_AF-A0A7W0N659-F1
#
_entry.id   AF-A0A7W0N659-F1
#
_cell.length_a   1.000
_cell.length_b   1.000
_cell.length_c   1.000
_cell.angle_alpha   90.00
_cell.angle_beta   90.00
_cell.angle_gamma   90.00
#
_symmetry.space_group_name_H-M   'P 1'
#
loop_
_entity.id
_entity.type
_entity.pdbx_description
1 polymer ?
#
loop_
_entity_poly.entity_id
_entity_poly.type
_entity_poly.pdbx_seq_one_letter_code
_entity_poly.pdbx_strand_id
1 'polypeptide(L)' 'MEKSELKKRRERLGLTQSKFAKILGFASNTVSGYETGRLEIPAFIDLVLEALEAQRVKELQNENEK' A
#
# COMPACT_ATOMS: atom_id res chain seq x y z
N MET A 1 5.87 -9.16 6.73
CA MET A 1 4.70 -8.32 7.03
C MET A 1 3.47 -9.20 7.19
N GLU A 2 2.65 -8.95 8.22
CA GLU A 2 1.39 -9.68 8.43
C GLU A 2 0.27 -9.16 7.51
N LYS A 3 -0.70 -10.03 7.17
CA LYS A 3 -1.85 -9.66 6.32
C LYS A 3 -2.67 -8.49 6.85
N SER A 4 -2.80 -8.39 8.17
CA SER A 4 -3.50 -7.30 8.84
C SER A 4 -2.73 -5.97 8.72
N GLU A 5 -1.40 -6.01 8.57
CA GLU A 5 -0.58 -4.81 8.45
C GLU A 5 -0.63 -4.23 7.03
N LEU A 6 -0.60 -5.08 6.00
CA LEU A 6 -0.74 -4.66 4.60
C LEU A 6 -2.00 -3.80 4.40
N LYS A 7 -3.14 -4.32 4.88
CA LYS A 7 -4.44 -3.63 4.78
C LYS A 7 -4.40 -2.27 5.49
N LYS A 8 -3.89 -2.23 6.72
CA LYS A 8 -3.81 -1.00 7.52
C LYS A 8 -2.94 0.06 6.85
N ARG A 9 -1.76 -0.30 6.35
CA ARG A 9 -0.85 0.62 5.65
C ARG A 9 -1.49 1.20 4.40
N ARG A 10 -2.11 0.35 3.57
CA ARG A 10 -2.85 0.79 2.39
C ARG A 10 -3.97 1.79 2.75
N GLU A 11 -4.73 1.51 3.79
CA GLU A 11 -5.84 2.37 4.24
C GLU A 11 -5.34 3.70 4.81
N ARG A 12 -4.23 3.71 5.55
CA ARG A 12 -3.57 4.95 6.00
C ARG A 12 -3.13 5.85 4.84
N LEU A 13 -2.71 5.24 3.72
CA LEU A 13 -2.40 5.94 2.48
C LEU A 13 -3.64 6.38 1.68
N GLY A 14 -4.86 6.09 2.16
CA GLY A 14 -6.11 6.44 1.47
C GLY A 14 -6.34 5.65 0.16
N LEU A 15 -5.65 4.53 -0.03
CA LEU A 15 -5.71 3.74 -1.25
C LEU A 15 -6.81 2.67 -1.15
N THR A 16 -7.56 2.46 -2.24
CA THR A 16 -8.43 1.28 -2.38
C THR A 16 -7.60 0.07 -2.83
N GLN A 17 -8.11 -1.15 -2.64
CA GLN A 17 -7.44 -2.36 -3.15
C GLN A 17 -7.13 -2.27 -4.65
N SER A 18 -8.08 -1.76 -5.46
CA SER A 18 -7.89 -1.59 -6.92
C SER A 18 -6.85 -0.54 -7.27
N LYS A 19 -6.79 0.59 -6.55
CA LYS A 19 -5.74 1.61 -6.77
C LYS A 19 -4.37 1.06 -6.43
N PHE A 20 -4.27 0.35 -5.30
CA PHE A 20 -3.02 -0.26 -4.88
C PHE A 20 -2.57 -1.36 -5.85
N ALA A 21 -3.48 -2.20 -6.33
CA ALA A 21 -3.19 -3.20 -7.35
C ALA A 21 -2.65 -2.56 -8.64
N LYS A 22 -3.25 -1.44 -9.08
CA LYS A 22 -2.75 -0.68 -10.24
C LYS A 22 -1.33 -0.16 -10.05
N ILE A 23 -0.98 0.32 -8.84
CA ILE A 23 0.39 0.76 -8.50
C ILE A 23 1.37 -0.42 -8.60
N LEU A 24 0.97 -1.60 -8.12
CA LEU A 24 1.79 -2.81 -8.16
C LEU A 24 1.85 -3.48 -9.53
N GLY A 25 1.00 -3.07 -10.49
CA GLY A 25 0.85 -3.76 -11.78
C GLY A 25 0.10 -5.10 -11.68
N PHE A 26 -0.75 -5.28 -10.67
CA PHE A 26 -1.51 -6.50 -10.40
C PHE A 26 -3.01 -6.33 -10.65
N ALA A 27 -3.70 -7.47 -10.79
CA ALA A 27 -5.15 -7.50 -10.76
C ALA A 27 -5.68 -7.26 -9.33
N SER A 28 -6.81 -6.56 -9.18
CA SER A 28 -7.38 -6.19 -7.87
C SER A 28 -7.63 -7.39 -6.94
N ASN A 29 -8.00 -8.55 -7.51
CA ASN A 29 -8.20 -9.79 -6.74
C ASN A 29 -6.92 -10.31 -6.08
N THR A 30 -5.75 -9.94 -6.59
CA THR A 30 -4.44 -10.34 -6.07
C THR A 30 -4.21 -9.67 -4.71
N VAL A 31 -4.47 -8.37 -4.62
CA VAL A 31 -4.39 -7.61 -3.35
C VAL A 31 -5.38 -8.16 -2.31
N SER A 32 -6.60 -8.47 -2.73
CA SER A 32 -7.59 -9.13 -1.84
C SER A 32 -7.08 -10.49 -1.33
N GLY A 33 -6.43 -11.27 -2.19
CA GLY A 33 -5.81 -12.55 -1.82
C GLY A 33 -4.71 -12.39 -0.77
N TYR A 34 -3.86 -11.36 -0.89
CA TYR A 34 -2.85 -11.02 0.10
C TYR A 34 -3.46 -10.62 1.45
N GLU A 35 -4.43 -9.70 1.45
CA GLU A 35 -5.05 -9.18 2.69
C GLU A 35 -5.88 -10.22 3.44
N THR A 36 -6.42 -11.22 2.74
CA THR A 36 -7.19 -12.33 3.34
C THR A 36 -6.30 -13.51 3.77
N GLY A 37 -5.03 -13.52 3.34
CA GLY A 37 -4.10 -14.63 3.57
C GLY A 37 -4.32 -15.83 2.65
N ARG A 38 -5.09 -15.67 1.57
CA ARG A 38 -5.20 -16.68 0.50
C ARG A 38 -3.90 -16.78 -0.30
N LEU A 39 -3.17 -15.67 -0.42
CA LEU A 39 -1.88 -15.58 -1.08
C LEU A 39 -0.82 -15.11 -0.09
N GLU A 40 0.39 -15.63 -0.25
CA GLU A 40 1.57 -15.14 0.48
C GLU A 40 1.95 -13.74 -0.02
N ILE A 41 2.34 -12.87 0.91
CA ILE A 41 2.70 -11.48 0.61
C ILE A 41 4.16 -11.44 0.17
N PRO A 42 4.47 -11.03 -1.07
CA PRO A 42 5.86 -10.86 -1.50
C PRO A 42 6.58 -9.78 -0.69
N ALA A 43 7.84 -10.03 -0.32
CA ALA A 43 8.63 -9.12 0.50
C ALA A 43 8.75 -7.70 -0.08
N PHE A 44 8.82 -7.55 -1.41
CA PHE A 44 8.95 -6.25 -2.05
C PHE A 44 7.72 -5.34 -1.83
N ILE A 45 6.55 -5.88 -1.49
CA ILE A 45 5.36 -5.07 -1.19
C ILE A 45 5.62 -4.16 0.02
N ASP A 46 6.42 -4.64 0.97
CA ASP A 46 6.82 -3.85 2.14
C ASP A 46 7.61 -2.61 1.72
N LEU A 47 8.59 -2.78 0.83
CA LEU A 47 9.39 -1.70 0.26
C LEU A 47 8.55 -0.69 -0.52
N VAL A 48 7.55 -1.17 -1.28
CA VAL A 48 6.64 -0.27 -2.02
C VAL A 48 5.82 0.58 -1.04
N LEU A 49 5.31 -0.02 0.03
CA LEU A 49 4.56 0.73 1.05
C LEU A 49 5.43 1.77 1.75
N GLU A 50 6.67 1.42 2.09
CA GLU A 50 7.64 2.38 2.67
C GLU A 50 7.88 3.57 1.74
N ALA A 51 8.07 3.32 0.45
CA ALA A 51 8.26 4.37 -0.54
C ALA A 51 7.03 5.29 -0.67
N LEU A 52 5.83 4.72 -0.67
CA LEU A 52 4.58 5.49 -0.74
C LEU A 52 4.35 6.33 0.53
N GLU A 53 4.66 5.78 1.70
CA GLU A 53 4.57 6.50 2.98
C GLU A 53 5.56 7.67 3.04
N ALA A 54 6.80 7.46 2.60
CA ALA A 54 7.81 8.52 2.51
C ALA A 54 7.39 9.63 1.56
N GLN A 55 6.81 9.28 0.40
CA GLN A 55 6.28 10.27 -0.54
C GLN A 55 5.12 11.08 0.09
N ARG A 56 4.22 10.43 0.82
CA ARG A 56 3.10 11.10 1.47
C ARG A 56 3.54 12.11 2.53
N VAL A 57 4.56 11.80 3.31
CA VAL A 57 5.14 12.73 4.29
C VAL A 57 5.70 13.97 3.59
N LYS A 58 6.43 13.77 2.48
CA LYS A 58 6.99 14.88 1.69
C LYS A 58 5.90 15.80 1.12
N GLU A 59 4.79 15.23 0.65
CA GLU A 59 3.64 15.99 0.16
C GLU A 59 3.04 16.88 1.25
N LEU A 60 2.82 16.33 2.45
CA LEU A 60 2.27 17.08 3.60
C LEU A 60 3.20 18.21 4.06
N GLN A 61 4.53 17.99 4.02
CA GLN A 61 5.50 19.04 4.34
C GLN A 61 5.39 20.22 3.35
N ASN A 62 5.30 19.92 2.05
CA ASN A 62 5.16 20.96 1.01
C ASN A 62 3.81 21.69 1.07
N GLU A 63 2.76 21.07 1.61
CA GLU A 63 1.44 21.70 1.81
C GLU A 63 1.45 22.70 2.97
N ASN A 64 2.22 22.44 4.03
CA ASN A 64 2.32 23.33 5.20
C ASN A 64 3.19 24.58 4.97
N GLU A 65 4.01 24.57 3.92
CA GLU A 65 4.90 25.69 3.55
C GLU A 65 4.26 26.68 2.56
N LYS A 66 3.02 26.41 2.12
CA LYS A 66 2.24 27.26 1.20
C LYS A 66 1.16 28.05 1.94
#